data_AF-A0A7C9EVH2-F1
#
_entry.id   AF-A0A7C9EVH2-F1
#
_cell.length_a   1.000
_cell.length_b   1.000
_cell.length_c   1.000
_cell.angle_alpha   90.00
_cell.angle_beta   90.00
_cell.angle_gamma   90.00
#
_symmetry.space_group_name_H-M   'P 1'
#
loop_
_entity.id
_entity.type
_entity.pdbx_description
1 polymer ?
#
loop_
_entity_poly.entity_id
_entity_poly.type
_entity_poly.pdbx_seq_one_letter_code
_entity_poly.pdbx_strand_id
1 'polypeptide(L)'
;MDTEVDHYSVLGLPTGEEGANLSEKEISKAYRQKALELHPDKRPDDPNAHDNFQKLKSSYEVLRDDKARKLFDELLRLRREKQHCERQFEAKRQRMVSDLEKRERESVY
;
A
#
# COMPACT_ATOMS: atom_id res chain seq x y z
N MET A 1 12.47 9.84 2.32
CA MET A 1 11.78 8.85 1.46
C MET A 1 10.40 8.68 2.05
N ASP A 2 9.42 9.33 1.46
CA ASP A 2 8.03 9.36 1.90
C ASP A 2 7.35 8.01 1.61
N THR A 3 7.80 6.95 2.30
CA THR A 3 7.37 5.56 2.10
C THR A 3 5.95 5.28 2.62
N GLU A 4 5.29 6.26 3.22
CA GLU A 4 3.88 6.20 3.62
C GLU A 4 2.90 6.56 2.50
N VAL A 5 3.39 7.21 1.42
CA VAL A 5 2.53 7.58 0.30
C VAL A 5 2.39 6.42 -0.67
N ASP A 6 1.16 5.99 -0.93
CA ASP A 6 0.87 4.94 -1.91
C ASP A 6 1.09 5.45 -3.34
N HIS A 7 2.34 5.37 -3.80
CA HIS A 7 2.74 5.83 -5.12
C HIS A 7 1.97 5.13 -6.26
N TYR A 8 1.58 3.87 -6.06
CA TYR A 8 0.74 3.13 -7.00
C TYR A 8 -0.65 3.77 -7.15
N SER A 9 -1.31 4.10 -6.03
CA SER A 9 -2.60 4.81 -6.03
C SER A 9 -2.53 6.18 -6.70
N VAL A 10 -1.43 6.92 -6.50
CA VAL A 10 -1.22 8.25 -7.13
C VAL A 10 -1.21 8.14 -8.66
N LEU A 11 -0.58 7.10 -9.21
CA LEU A 11 -0.58 6.83 -10.66
C LEU A 11 -1.87 6.12 -11.14
N GLY A 12 -2.77 5.72 -10.24
CA GLY A 12 -3.97 4.95 -10.58
C GLY A 12 -3.68 3.50 -10.94
N LEU A 13 -2.59 2.95 -10.41
CA LEU A 13 -2.17 1.58 -10.61
C LEU A 13 -2.64 0.70 -9.43
N PRO A 14 -2.93 -0.59 -9.66
CA PRO A 14 -3.33 -1.50 -8.60
C PRO A 14 -2.20 -1.67 -7.57
N THR A 15 -2.56 -1.59 -6.29
CA THR A 15 -1.64 -1.78 -5.17
C THR A 15 -1.49 -3.29 -4.85
N GLY A 16 -0.29 -3.75 -4.53
CA GLY A 16 -0.03 -5.14 -4.14
C GLY A 16 0.70 -5.95 -5.22
N GLU A 17 0.34 -7.23 -5.38
CA GLU A 17 1.04 -8.18 -6.28
C GLU A 17 0.89 -7.81 -7.76
N GLU A 18 -0.22 -7.18 -8.13
CA GLU A 18 -0.45 -6.64 -9.46
C GLU A 18 0.42 -5.40 -9.71
N GLY A 19 0.64 -4.57 -8.70
CA GLY A 19 1.53 -3.41 -8.75
C GLY A 19 3.01 -3.79 -8.92
N ALA A 20 3.42 -4.88 -8.28
CA ALA A 20 4.75 -5.47 -8.37
C ALA A 20 5.06 -6.02 -9.77
N ASN A 21 4.05 -6.58 -10.45
CA ASN A 21 4.19 -7.14 -11.80
C ASN A 21 4.18 -6.09 -12.92
N LEU A 22 3.90 -4.82 -12.63
CA LEU A 22 3.83 -3.78 -13.65
C LEU A 22 5.23 -3.46 -14.21
N SER A 23 5.38 -3.65 -15.53
CA SER A 23 6.58 -3.23 -16.25
C SER A 23 6.73 -1.70 -16.27
N GLU A 24 7.96 -1.20 -16.37
CA GLU A 24 8.26 0.23 -16.51
C GLU A 24 7.46 0.91 -17.63
N LYS A 25 7.14 0.17 -18.70
CA LYS A 25 6.33 0.63 -19.81
C LYS A 25 4.90 0.98 -19.38
N GLU A 26 4.28 0.18 -18.53
CA GLU A 26 2.92 0.40 -18.03
C GLU A 26 2.90 1.58 -17.06
N ILE A 27 3.89 1.68 -16.17
CA ILE A 27 4.06 2.84 -15.27
C ILE A 27 4.21 4.14 -16.08
N SER A 28 5.04 4.11 -17.12
CA SER A 28 5.25 5.25 -18.01
C SER A 28 4.01 5.63 -18.81
N LYS A 29 3.13 4.66 -19.11
CA LYS A 29 1.87 4.89 -19.82
C LYS A 29 0.82 5.50 -18.89
N ALA A 30 0.66 4.94 -17.69
CA ALA A 30 -0.24 5.46 -16.66
C ALA A 30 0.17 6.88 -16.23
N TYR A 31 1.47 7.13 -16.03
CA TYR A 31 2.00 8.47 -15.74
C TYR A 31 1.62 9.47 -16.84
N ARG A 32 1.79 9.10 -18.11
CA ARG A 32 1.43 9.98 -19.23
C ARG A 32 -0.06 10.29 -19.28
N GLN A 33 -0.93 9.32 -19.00
CA GLN A 33 -2.37 9.54 -18.95
C GLN A 33 -2.75 10.49 -17.81
N LYS A 34 -2.30 10.19 -16.59
CA LYS A 34 -2.56 11.04 -15.41
C LYS A 34 -1.97 12.44 -15.53
N ALA A 35 -0.77 12.58 -16.12
CA ALA A 35 -0.13 13.87 -16.33
C ALA A 35 -0.93 14.77 -17.28
N LEU A 36 -1.61 14.19 -18.27
CA LEU A 36 -2.50 14.92 -19.17
C LEU A 36 -3.81 15.35 -18.49
N GLU A 37 -4.32 14.54 -17.56
CA GLU A 37 -5.54 14.83 -16.78
C GLU A 37 -5.29 15.90 -15.71
N LEU A 38 -4.13 15.86 -15.07
CA LEU A 38 -3.72 16.77 -13.99
C LEU A 38 -2.85 17.92 -14.48
N HIS A 39 -2.78 18.15 -15.80
CA HIS A 39 -1.91 19.18 -16.36
C HIS A 39 -2.40 20.58 -15.94
N PRO A 40 -1.53 21.44 -15.37
CA PRO A 40 -1.94 22.77 -14.88
C PRO A 40 -2.45 23.68 -16.00
N ASP A 41 -1.99 23.48 -17.24
CA ASP A 41 -2.45 24.22 -18.43
C ASP A 41 -3.95 24.04 -18.73
N LYS A 42 -4.51 22.85 -18.43
CA LYS A 42 -5.95 22.58 -18.60
C LYS A 42 -6.78 22.94 -17.38
N ARG A 43 -6.14 23.18 -16.23
CA ARG A 43 -6.79 23.54 -14.96
C ARG A 43 -6.10 24.76 -14.33
N PRO A 44 -6.09 25.91 -15.03
CA PRO A 44 -5.46 27.13 -14.52
C PRO A 44 -6.14 27.67 -13.25
N ASP A 45 -7.38 27.28 -12.98
CA ASP A 45 -8.18 27.70 -11.82
C ASP A 45 -7.93 26.86 -10.54
N ASP A 46 -7.26 25.71 -10.64
CA ASP A 46 -7.04 24.82 -9.49
C ASP A 46 -5.62 25.00 -8.90
N PRO A 47 -5.45 25.64 -7.73
CA PRO A 47 -4.16 25.79 -7.09
C PRO A 47 -3.54 24.45 -6.66
N ASN A 48 -4.36 23.41 -6.51
CA ASN A 48 -3.92 22.06 -6.16
C ASN A 48 -3.41 21.26 -7.36
N ALA A 49 -3.59 21.73 -8.60
CA ALA A 49 -3.09 21.03 -9.79
C ALA A 49 -1.56 20.91 -9.78
N HIS A 50 -0.87 21.95 -9.30
CA HIS A 50 0.59 21.95 -9.19
C HIS A 50 1.09 20.90 -8.17
N ASP A 51 0.50 20.88 -6.98
CA ASP A 51 0.86 19.94 -5.90
C ASP A 51 0.60 18.48 -6.32
N ASN A 52 -0.56 18.23 -6.95
CA ASN A 52 -0.89 16.91 -7.48
C ASN A 52 0.07 16.46 -8.59
N PHE A 53 0.47 17.37 -9.47
CA PHE A 53 1.45 17.08 -10.52
C PHE A 53 2.83 16.78 -9.95
N GLN A 54 3.24 17.51 -8.91
CA GLN A 54 4.50 17.29 -8.22
C GLN A 54 4.51 15.93 -7.51
N LYS A 55 3.43 15.57 -6.82
CA LYS A 55 3.21 14.24 -6.24
C LYS A 55 3.23 13.14 -7.30
N LEU A 56 2.63 13.36 -8.47
CA LEU A 56 2.65 12.42 -9.59
C LEU A 56 4.07 12.17 -10.08
N LYS A 57 4.85 13.24 -10.26
CA LYS A 57 6.24 13.17 -10.71
C LYS A 57 7.14 12.45 -9.69
N SER A 58 7.06 12.82 -8.42
CA SER A 58 7.80 12.14 -7.35
C SER A 58 7.46 10.65 -7.28
N SER A 59 6.18 10.30 -7.42
CA SER A 59 5.74 8.90 -7.43
C SER A 59 6.29 8.13 -8.63
N TYR A 60 6.33 8.75 -9.81
CA TYR A 60 6.93 8.15 -11.00
C TYR A 60 8.43 7.90 -10.84
N GLU A 61 9.18 8.83 -10.25
CA GLU A 61 10.62 8.67 -10.00
C GLU A 61 10.90 7.50 -9.03
N VAL A 62 10.06 7.33 -8.00
CA VAL A 62 10.18 6.20 -7.07
C VAL A 62 9.83 4.87 -7.73
N LEU A 63 8.72 4.81 -8.49
CA LEU A 63 8.29 3.57 -9.15
C LEU A 63 9.17 3.13 -10.32
N ARG A 64 9.91 4.08 -10.92
CA ARG A 64 10.90 3.80 -11.96
C ARG A 64 12.16 3.13 -11.38
N ASP A 65 12.46 3.33 -10.10
CA ASP A 65 13.63 2.74 -9.47
C ASP A 65 13.37 1.28 -9.05
N ASP A 66 14.07 0.34 -9.69
CA ASP A 66 13.93 -1.10 -9.44
C ASP A 66 14.28 -1.49 -7.99
N LYS A 67 15.15 -0.74 -7.30
CA LYS A 67 15.52 -1.03 -5.91
C LYS A 67 14.39 -0.67 -4.96
N ALA A 68 13.75 0.48 -5.18
CA ALA A 68 12.60 0.90 -4.38
C ALA A 68 11.43 -0.09 -4.52
N ARG A 69 11.19 -0.60 -5.73
CA ARG A 69 10.18 -1.64 -5.98
C ARG A 69 10.48 -2.93 -5.22
N LYS A 70 11.71 -3.44 -5.30
CA LYS A 70 12.11 -4.68 -4.59
C LYS A 70 11.91 -4.59 -3.08
N LEU A 71 12.27 -3.46 -2.46
CA LEU A 71 12.08 -3.25 -1.02
C LEU A 71 10.60 -3.22 -0.65
N PHE A 72 9.77 -2.60 -1.48
CA PHE A 72 8.33 -2.53 -1.24
C PHE A 72 7.66 -3.90 -1.38
N ASP A 73 8.04 -4.68 -2.39
CA ASP A 73 7.55 -6.04 -2.61
C ASP A 73 7.95 -6.97 -1.45
N GLU A 74 9.18 -6.84 -0.93
CA GLU A 74 9.66 -7.55 0.25
C GLU A 74 8.84 -7.18 1.50
N LEU A 75 8.56 -5.89 1.70
CA LEU A 75 7.74 -5.41 2.82
C LEU A 75 6.30 -5.92 2.74
N LEU A 76 5.70 -5.91 1.55
CA LEU A 76 4.35 -6.45 1.30
C LEU A 76 4.27 -7.94 1.62
N ARG A 77 5.30 -8.70 1.20
CA ARG A 77 5.42 -10.13 1.49
C ARG A 77 5.52 -10.39 2.99
N LEU A 78 6.42 -9.68 3.68
CA LEU A 78 6.58 -9.76 5.13
C LEU A 78 5.31 -9.36 5.90
N ARG A 79 4.58 -8.33 5.43
CA ARG A 79 3.32 -7.89 6.04
C ARG A 79 2.23 -8.96 5.90
N ARG A 80 2.10 -9.62 4.74
CA ARG A 80 1.17 -10.75 4.56
C ARG A 80 1.54 -11.94 5.44
N GLU A 81 2.83 -12.30 5.50
CA GLU A 81 3.31 -13.41 6.33
C GLU A 81 3.05 -13.17 7.82
N LYS A 82 3.28 -11.93 8.29
CA LYS A 82 2.94 -11.54 9.67
C LYS A 82 1.45 -11.70 9.97
N GLN A 83 0.56 -11.19 9.11
CA GLN A 83 -0.89 -11.32 9.32
C GLN A 83 -1.35 -12.77 9.40
N HIS A 84 -0.70 -13.67 8.67
CA HIS A 84 -1.08 -15.08 8.66
C HIS A 84 -0.66 -15.80 9.95
N CYS A 85 0.54 -15.53 10.46
CA CYS A 85 1.00 -16.09 11.72
C CYS A 85 0.26 -15.46 12.92
N GLU A 86 0.02 -14.15 12.88
CA GLU A 86 -0.66 -13.40 13.93
C GLU A 86 -2.11 -13.86 14.11
N ARG A 87 -2.84 -14.16 13.03
CA ARG A 87 -4.18 -14.79 13.13
C ARG A 87 -4.14 -16.15 13.81
N GLN A 88 -3.12 -16.97 13.53
CA GLN A 88 -2.99 -18.27 14.18
C GLN A 88 -2.61 -18.14 15.66
N PHE A 89 -1.80 -17.15 15.99
CA PHE A 89 -1.40 -16.85 17.36
C PHE A 89 -2.55 -16.25 18.18
N GLU A 90 -3.31 -15.34 17.57
CA GLU A 90 -4.45 -14.65 18.18
C GLU A 90 -5.64 -15.59 18.39
N ALA A 91 -5.94 -16.48 17.44
CA ALA A 91 -6.97 -17.50 17.62
C ALA A 91 -6.62 -18.50 18.73
N LYS A 92 -5.35 -18.88 18.88
CA LYS A 92 -4.87 -19.71 19.99
C LYS A 92 -4.95 -18.97 21.32
N ARG A 93 -4.56 -17.68 21.35
CA ARG A 93 -4.65 -16.81 22.53
C ARG A 93 -6.10 -16.66 23.00
N GLN A 94 -7.04 -16.42 22.08
CA GLN A 94 -8.47 -16.33 22.38
C GLN A 94 -9.03 -17.64 22.93
N ARG A 95 -8.64 -18.79 22.36
CA ARG A 95 -9.03 -20.10 22.88
C ARG A 95 -8.56 -20.31 24.31
N MET A 96 -7.30 -19.99 24.63
CA MET A 96 -6.77 -20.12 25.98
C MET A 96 -7.49 -19.22 26.98
N VAL A 97 -7.81 -17.98 26.61
CA VAL A 97 -8.56 -17.04 27.47
C VAL A 97 -9.96 -17.57 27.76
N SER A 98 -10.66 -18.04 26.73
CA SER A 98 -12.02 -18.56 26.89
C SER A 98 -12.06 -19.86 27.73
N ASP A 99 -11.03 -20.70 27.61
CA ASP A 99 -10.88 -21.92 28.43
C ASP A 99 -10.64 -21.57 29.92
N LEU A 100 -9.83 -20.53 30.19
CA LEU A 100 -9.58 -20.02 31.54
C LEU A 100 -10.84 -19.41 32.16
N GLU A 101 -11.51 -18.49 31.44
CA GLU A 101 -12.72 -17.82 31.93
C GLU A 101 -13.84 -18.82 32.24
N LYS A 102 -13.96 -19.88 31.44
CA LYS A 102 -14.96 -20.92 31.66
C LYS A 102 -14.68 -21.68 32.95
N ARG A 103 -13.42 -22.04 33.18
CA ARG A 103 -12.98 -22.74 34.39
C ARG A 103 -13.09 -21.89 35.65
N GLU A 104 -12.81 -20.59 35.54
CA GLU A 104 -13.03 -19.62 36.61
C GLU A 104 -14.53 -19.49 36.94
N ARG A 105 -15.39 -19.44 35.92
CA ARG A 105 -16.85 -19.35 36.09
C ARG A 105 -17.45 -20.62 36.69
N GLU A 106 -16.91 -21.78 36.34
CA GLU A 106 -17.28 -23.10 36.90
C GLU A 106 -16.81 -23.29 38.35
N SER A 107 -15.75 -22.60 38.78
CA SER A 107 -15.23 -22.69 40.16
C SER A 107 -15.90 -21.75 41.15
N VAL A 108 -16.70 -20.79 40.67
CA VAL A 108 -17.39 -19.77 41.48
C VAL A 108 -18.85 -20.15 41.74
N TYR A 109 -19.33 -21.26 41.19
CA TYR A 109 -20.66 -21.82 41.38
C TYR A 109 -20.62 -23.10 42.23
#